data_AF-A0A661J2M6-F1
#
_entry.id   AF-A0A661J2M6-F1
#
_cell.length_a   1.000
_cell.length_b   1.000
_cell.length_c   1.000
_cell.angle_alpha   90.00
_cell.angle_beta   90.00
_cell.angle_gamma   90.00
#
_symmetry.space_group_name_H-M   'P 1'
#
loop_
_entity.id
_entity.type
_entity.pdbx_description
1 polymer ?
#
loop_
_entity_poly.entity_id
_entity_poly.type
_entity_poly.pdbx_seq_one_letter_code
_entity_poly.pdbx_strand_id
1 'polypeptide(L)'
;MKVVVLHSGIPFPNGADYMAESCARAFRLLGHEVYELGGYHRGKVREVLKVLDLVEEVKPDLVFHLYGLYLPIEIIDRINRKGVPTVLWVQNEEKEFNLTMGISFRYSLFCTYTTLTLQRHKALGANVMYLPIAADHTIYHPLNPPPEKDIDVAWIGAPHKKRVQIAERLKRLFPRSFFDFSLSLPAERINEVYNRTKVVIGIYQDCDAPFSAITGRRCTLNTPRAWGCPCRTFEVPAARAFQLQCYREDLFSVYDEGEVALAEEEDLEEKVDHYLKEEEERERIAEAGYRRTMREHLYTHRMLQVIERLVEDGLLDGTKVKREGPFDRSDPRYGILPSPEEELRELGEVFRSLKRRVGSRDVLHLRCGGGMGSEILARGANYVLGVDDDPIAVSSAIVNHPRPNLAFAELKEVPSDRRFDVLCYILRDGLEGGDLELIREMSRAHLKPKGKVYVGGKIEGVEGFEVVWQKGEVKLLRGEVS
;
A
#
# COMPACT_ATOMS: atom_id res chain seq x y z
N MET A 1 -4.46 11.71 -14.98
CA MET A 1 -5.76 11.35 -14.42
C MET A 1 -5.63 11.17 -12.91
N LYS A 2 -6.72 11.38 -12.18
CA LYS A 2 -6.84 11.11 -10.75
C LYS A 2 -7.36 9.69 -10.54
N VAL A 3 -6.62 8.88 -9.81
CA VAL A 3 -6.97 7.48 -9.52
C VAL A 3 -7.18 7.34 -8.02
N VAL A 4 -8.31 6.77 -7.62
CA VAL A 4 -8.52 6.32 -6.24
C VAL A 4 -8.25 4.82 -6.19
N VAL A 5 -7.29 4.39 -5.39
CA VAL A 5 -6.98 2.98 -5.12
C VAL A 5 -7.58 2.59 -3.77
N LEU A 6 -8.50 1.65 -3.82
CA LEU A 6 -9.22 1.07 -2.70
C LEU A 6 -8.55 -0.27 -2.34
N HIS A 7 -8.12 -0.41 -1.08
CA HIS A 7 -7.41 -1.60 -0.57
C HIS A 7 -8.35 -2.76 -0.23
N SER A 8 -7.83 -3.88 0.30
CA SER A 8 -8.65 -5.09 0.54
C SER A 8 -9.72 -4.91 1.62
N GLY A 9 -9.47 -4.01 2.57
CA GLY A 9 -10.33 -3.90 3.75
C GLY A 9 -10.19 -5.10 4.69
N ILE A 10 -9.05 -5.78 4.69
CA ILE A 10 -8.71 -6.84 5.66
C ILE A 10 -7.83 -6.23 6.77
N PRO A 11 -8.11 -6.47 8.06
CA PRO A 11 -7.46 -5.79 9.19
C PRO A 11 -6.03 -6.29 9.53
N PHE A 12 -5.32 -6.95 8.62
CA PHE A 12 -3.99 -7.54 8.88
C PHE A 12 -3.04 -7.27 7.72
N PRO A 13 -1.73 -7.08 7.95
CA PRO A 13 -0.74 -7.10 6.86
C PRO A 13 -0.88 -8.44 6.14
N ASN A 14 -1.41 -8.38 4.92
CA ASN A 14 -1.70 -9.54 4.10
C ASN A 14 -1.28 -9.23 2.67
N GLY A 15 -1.06 -10.28 1.86
CA GLY A 15 -0.58 -10.11 0.48
C GLY A 15 -1.50 -9.24 -0.39
N ALA A 16 -2.79 -9.10 -0.06
CA ALA A 16 -3.69 -8.22 -0.79
C ALA A 16 -3.38 -6.73 -0.52
N ASP A 17 -3.14 -6.29 0.70
CA ASP A 17 -2.83 -4.85 0.92
C ASP A 17 -1.48 -4.46 0.33
N TYR A 18 -0.47 -5.33 0.42
CA TYR A 18 0.79 -5.17 -0.33
C TYR A 18 0.55 -4.97 -1.83
N MET A 19 -0.36 -5.74 -2.42
CA MET A 19 -0.70 -5.59 -3.84
C MET A 19 -1.43 -4.28 -4.13
N ALA A 20 -2.26 -3.77 -3.21
CA ALA A 20 -2.97 -2.51 -3.41
C ALA A 20 -1.98 -1.35 -3.44
N GLU A 21 -1.03 -1.35 -2.50
CA GLU A 21 0.08 -0.39 -2.47
C GLU A 21 0.95 -0.49 -3.73
N SER A 22 1.22 -1.70 -4.21
CA SER A 22 2.00 -1.92 -5.43
C SER A 22 1.28 -1.42 -6.68
N CYS A 23 -0.05 -1.57 -6.75
CA CYS A 23 -0.86 -0.97 -7.82
C CYS A 23 -0.88 0.56 -7.73
N ALA A 24 -1.01 1.11 -6.51
CA ALA A 24 -0.97 2.56 -6.29
C ALA A 24 0.38 3.16 -6.69
N ARG A 25 1.49 2.54 -6.26
CA ARG A 25 2.83 2.89 -6.74
C ARG A 25 2.90 2.80 -8.26
N ALA A 26 2.46 1.71 -8.88
CA ALA A 26 2.47 1.57 -10.34
C ALA A 26 1.70 2.68 -11.08
N PHE A 27 0.52 3.10 -10.60
CA PHE A 27 -0.19 4.26 -11.17
C PHE A 27 0.61 5.56 -11.03
N ARG A 28 1.27 5.79 -9.88
CA ARG A 28 2.19 6.94 -9.70
C ARG A 28 3.38 6.85 -10.66
N LEU A 29 3.94 5.65 -10.86
CA LEU A 29 5.06 5.41 -11.76
C LEU A 29 4.70 5.82 -13.21
N LEU A 30 3.46 5.53 -13.63
CA LEU A 30 2.89 5.93 -14.93
C LEU A 30 2.57 7.45 -15.00
N GLY A 31 2.79 8.21 -13.92
CA GLY A 31 2.62 9.66 -13.86
C GLY A 31 1.23 10.13 -13.44
N HIS A 32 0.39 9.24 -12.90
CA HIS A 32 -0.94 9.58 -12.44
C HIS A 32 -0.96 10.10 -11.00
N GLU A 33 -1.99 10.87 -10.66
CA GLU A 33 -2.25 11.36 -9.32
C GLU A 33 -3.05 10.29 -8.57
N VAL A 34 -2.54 9.80 -7.45
CA VAL A 34 -3.09 8.60 -6.78
C VAL A 34 -3.46 8.89 -5.34
N TYR A 35 -4.72 8.58 -5.00
CA TYR A 35 -5.30 8.66 -3.67
C TYR A 35 -5.59 7.25 -3.18
N GLU A 36 -5.19 6.93 -1.97
CA GLU A 36 -5.37 5.59 -1.40
C GLU A 36 -6.33 5.62 -0.23
N LEU A 37 -7.17 4.60 -0.14
CA LEU A 37 -8.02 4.38 1.02
C LEU A 37 -8.00 2.90 1.38
N GLY A 38 -7.58 2.60 2.60
CA GLY A 38 -7.65 1.27 3.20
C GLY A 38 -8.36 1.27 4.55
N GLY A 39 -8.26 0.15 5.26
CA GLY A 39 -8.74 0.03 6.64
C GLY A 39 -10.27 0.03 6.81
N TYR A 40 -11.07 -0.06 5.75
CA TYR A 40 -12.53 -0.22 5.86
C TYR A 40 -12.89 -1.71 6.01
N HIS A 41 -13.45 -2.09 7.16
CA HIS A 41 -13.72 -3.50 7.48
C HIS A 41 -15.21 -3.80 7.68
N ARG A 42 -15.59 -5.07 7.57
CA ARG A 42 -16.96 -5.54 7.78
C ARG A 42 -17.50 -5.06 9.15
N GLY A 43 -18.65 -4.38 9.13
CA GLY A 43 -19.32 -3.90 10.35
C GLY A 43 -19.00 -2.46 10.74
N LYS A 44 -18.08 -1.77 10.05
CA LYS A 44 -17.76 -0.35 10.29
C LYS A 44 -18.37 0.57 9.23
N VAL A 45 -19.69 0.77 9.31
CA VAL A 45 -20.47 1.57 8.34
C VAL A 45 -19.91 2.99 8.11
N ARG A 46 -19.31 3.61 9.13
CA ARG A 46 -18.68 4.94 9.01
C ARG A 46 -17.47 4.96 8.07
N GLU A 47 -16.70 3.87 8.00
CA GLU A 47 -15.53 3.79 7.11
C GLU A 47 -15.93 3.54 5.65
N VAL A 48 -17.09 2.92 5.42
CA VAL A 48 -17.67 2.73 4.08
C VAL A 48 -18.12 4.05 3.45
N LEU A 49 -18.64 4.99 4.25
CA LEU A 49 -19.03 6.31 3.75
C LEU A 49 -17.82 7.14 3.28
N LYS A 50 -16.65 6.95 3.89
CA LYS A 50 -15.40 7.61 3.48
C LYS A 50 -15.04 7.33 2.02
N VAL A 51 -15.42 6.17 1.47
CA VAL A 51 -15.20 5.86 0.06
C VAL A 51 -15.99 6.82 -0.83
N LEU A 52 -17.26 7.08 -0.49
CA LEU A 52 -18.09 8.02 -1.25
C LEU A 52 -17.63 9.46 -1.07
N ASP A 53 -17.26 9.84 0.16
CA ASP A 53 -16.76 11.19 0.47
C ASP A 53 -15.48 11.47 -0.33
N LEU A 54 -14.53 10.52 -0.32
CA LEU A 54 -13.29 10.62 -1.10
C LEU A 54 -13.57 10.75 -2.60
N VAL A 55 -14.51 9.97 -3.14
CA VAL A 55 -14.88 10.06 -4.56
C VAL A 55 -15.53 11.42 -4.89
N GLU A 56 -16.34 12.00 -3.99
CA GLU A 56 -16.92 13.34 -4.20
C GLU A 56 -15.88 14.46 -4.12
N GLU A 57 -14.92 14.34 -3.20
CA GLU A 57 -13.87 15.33 -2.98
C GLU A 57 -12.85 15.32 -4.12
N VAL A 58 -12.32 14.13 -4.44
CA VAL A 58 -11.27 13.95 -5.44
C VAL A 58 -11.80 14.11 -6.86
N LYS A 59 -13.05 13.67 -7.10
CA LYS A 59 -13.67 13.51 -8.42
C LYS A 59 -12.76 12.70 -9.36
N PRO A 60 -12.46 11.44 -9.02
CA PRO A 60 -11.48 10.64 -9.74
C PRO A 60 -11.95 10.28 -11.16
N ASP A 61 -10.99 10.08 -12.05
CA ASP A 61 -11.22 9.51 -13.38
C ASP A 61 -11.36 7.98 -13.33
N LEU A 62 -10.84 7.34 -12.28
CA LEU A 62 -10.86 5.89 -12.07
C LEU A 62 -10.89 5.54 -10.58
N VAL A 63 -11.72 4.59 -10.20
CA VAL A 63 -11.63 3.90 -8.90
C VAL A 63 -11.16 2.47 -9.13
N PHE A 64 -9.98 2.13 -8.61
CA PHE A 64 -9.38 0.82 -8.70
C PHE A 64 -9.47 0.11 -7.35
N HIS A 65 -10.15 -1.03 -7.28
CA HIS A 65 -10.42 -1.73 -6.03
C HIS A 65 -9.74 -3.10 -6.03
N LEU A 66 -8.87 -3.33 -5.06
CA LEU A 66 -8.23 -4.62 -4.90
C LEU A 66 -8.93 -5.44 -3.81
N TYR A 67 -9.25 -6.69 -4.11
CA TYR A 67 -9.80 -7.67 -3.15
C TYR A 67 -11.07 -7.17 -2.41
N GLY A 68 -11.88 -6.40 -3.13
CA GLY A 68 -12.99 -5.58 -2.63
C GLY A 68 -14.25 -6.28 -2.13
N LEU A 69 -14.09 -7.46 -1.54
CA LEU A 69 -15.19 -8.36 -1.13
C LEU A 69 -15.87 -7.93 0.18
N TYR A 70 -15.31 -6.95 0.89
CA TYR A 70 -15.87 -6.39 2.13
C TYR A 70 -16.68 -5.11 1.94
N LEU A 71 -16.57 -4.46 0.78
CA LEU A 71 -17.31 -3.24 0.49
C LEU A 71 -18.74 -3.59 0.04
N PRO A 72 -19.79 -3.00 0.64
CA PRO A 72 -21.15 -3.17 0.14
C PRO A 72 -21.24 -2.76 -1.33
N ILE A 73 -21.79 -3.64 -2.16
CA ILE A 73 -21.79 -3.47 -3.61
C ILE A 73 -22.58 -2.24 -4.06
N GLU A 74 -23.54 -1.79 -3.23
CA GLU A 74 -24.34 -0.59 -3.46
C GLU A 74 -23.48 0.69 -3.51
N ILE A 75 -22.29 0.69 -2.91
CA ILE A 75 -21.33 1.80 -3.00
C ILE A 75 -20.74 1.88 -4.40
N ILE A 76 -20.40 0.74 -4.99
CA ILE A 76 -19.90 0.66 -6.36
C ILE A 76 -20.96 1.15 -7.35
N ASP A 77 -22.23 0.78 -7.15
CA ASP A 77 -23.33 1.27 -7.98
C ASP A 77 -23.53 2.78 -7.88
N ARG A 78 -23.25 3.38 -6.71
CA ARG A 78 -23.31 4.83 -6.52
C ARG A 78 -22.16 5.53 -7.25
N ILE A 79 -20.95 4.97 -7.20
CA ILE A 79 -19.78 5.50 -7.92
C ILE A 79 -20.02 5.43 -9.43
N ASN A 80 -20.44 4.27 -9.94
CA ASN A 80 -20.72 4.08 -11.36
C ASN A 80 -21.82 5.01 -11.88
N ARG A 81 -22.87 5.28 -11.09
CA ARG A 81 -23.93 6.24 -11.44
C ARG A 81 -23.45 7.69 -11.60
N LYS A 82 -22.30 8.03 -11.03
CA LYS A 82 -21.65 9.34 -11.24
C LYS A 82 -20.80 9.38 -12.51
N GLY A 83 -20.75 8.29 -13.28
CA GLY A 83 -19.94 8.19 -14.49
C GLY A 83 -18.46 7.89 -14.21
N VAL A 84 -18.10 7.51 -12.98
CA VAL A 84 -16.72 7.13 -12.64
C VAL A 84 -16.56 5.62 -12.83
N PRO A 85 -15.67 5.14 -13.73
CA PRO A 85 -15.46 3.72 -13.91
C PRO A 85 -14.82 3.08 -12.66
N THR A 86 -15.31 1.89 -12.32
CA THR A 86 -14.81 1.08 -11.20
C THR A 86 -14.19 -0.22 -11.70
N VAL A 87 -12.99 -0.52 -11.22
CA VAL A 87 -12.29 -1.79 -11.49
C VAL A 87 -12.26 -2.61 -10.21
N LEU A 88 -12.57 -3.91 -10.30
CA LEU A 88 -12.30 -4.85 -9.22
C LEU A 88 -11.26 -5.87 -9.69
N TRP A 89 -10.12 -5.94 -9.00
CA TRP A 89 -9.13 -6.99 -9.20
C TRP A 89 -9.07 -7.92 -7.99
N VAL A 90 -9.36 -9.21 -8.20
CA VAL A 90 -9.46 -10.20 -7.13
C VAL A 90 -8.35 -11.25 -7.26
N GLN A 91 -7.73 -11.56 -6.13
CA GLN A 91 -6.82 -12.69 -5.95
C GLN A 91 -7.57 -13.86 -5.32
N ASN A 92 -7.04 -15.09 -5.38
CA ASN A 92 -7.67 -16.27 -4.76
C ASN A 92 -9.13 -16.50 -5.18
N GLU A 93 -9.52 -15.95 -6.32
CA GLU A 93 -10.88 -15.96 -6.83
C GLU A 93 -11.45 -17.36 -6.98
N GLU A 94 -10.62 -18.38 -7.26
CA GLU A 94 -11.10 -19.77 -7.33
C GLU A 94 -11.70 -20.23 -6.00
N LYS A 95 -11.29 -19.62 -4.88
CA LYS A 95 -11.83 -19.88 -3.54
C LYS A 95 -12.94 -18.90 -3.16
N GLU A 96 -12.96 -17.72 -3.78
CA GLU A 96 -13.96 -16.68 -3.53
C GLU A 96 -15.02 -16.56 -4.65
N PHE A 97 -15.07 -17.49 -5.59
CA PHE A 97 -15.91 -17.40 -6.79
C PHE A 97 -17.40 -17.25 -6.45
N ASN A 98 -17.86 -17.92 -5.38
CA ASN A 98 -19.24 -17.78 -4.90
C ASN A 98 -19.58 -16.33 -4.49
N LEU A 99 -18.59 -15.55 -4.05
CA LEU A 99 -18.74 -14.13 -3.74
C LEU A 99 -18.62 -13.31 -5.02
N THR A 100 -17.56 -13.52 -5.81
CA THR A 100 -17.31 -12.71 -7.01
C THR A 100 -18.41 -12.87 -8.04
N MET A 101 -19.02 -14.06 -8.18
CA MET A 101 -20.11 -14.29 -9.12
C MET A 101 -21.37 -13.45 -8.82
N GLY A 102 -21.53 -13.02 -7.56
CA GLY A 102 -22.63 -12.15 -7.14
C GLY A 102 -22.38 -10.66 -7.38
N ILE A 103 -21.14 -10.25 -7.68
CA ILE A 103 -20.76 -8.83 -7.72
C ILE A 103 -19.99 -8.41 -8.98
N SER A 104 -19.37 -9.35 -9.72
CA SER A 104 -18.44 -9.03 -10.82
C SER A 104 -19.05 -8.15 -11.90
N PHE A 105 -20.33 -8.38 -12.23
CA PHE A 105 -21.07 -7.66 -13.27
C PHE A 105 -21.50 -6.25 -12.86
N ARG A 106 -21.26 -5.86 -11.60
CA ARG A 106 -21.58 -4.52 -11.07
C ARG A 106 -20.42 -3.55 -11.22
N TYR A 107 -19.20 -4.04 -11.42
CA TYR A 107 -18.02 -3.22 -11.70
C TYR A 107 -17.95 -2.90 -13.20
N SER A 108 -17.37 -1.74 -13.55
CA SER A 108 -17.15 -1.36 -14.94
C SER A 108 -16.17 -2.31 -15.65
N LEU A 109 -15.20 -2.85 -14.90
CA LEU A 109 -14.30 -3.90 -15.34
C LEU A 109 -13.95 -4.82 -14.15
N PHE A 110 -14.08 -6.12 -14.36
CA PHE A 110 -13.64 -7.15 -13.43
C PHE A 110 -12.35 -7.79 -13.95
N CYS A 111 -11.30 -7.76 -13.15
CA CYS A 111 -10.02 -8.37 -13.45
C CYS A 111 -9.91 -9.68 -12.66
N THR A 112 -9.88 -10.80 -13.38
CA THR A 112 -9.60 -12.11 -12.80
C THR A 112 -8.11 -12.42 -12.91
N TYR A 113 -7.50 -12.92 -11.83
CA TYR A 113 -6.10 -13.36 -11.86
C TYR A 113 -5.91 -14.77 -12.41
N THR A 114 -6.99 -15.45 -12.83
CA THR A 114 -6.96 -16.80 -13.38
C THR A 114 -7.82 -16.96 -14.64
N THR A 115 -7.42 -17.84 -15.56
CA THR A 115 -8.26 -18.15 -16.72
C THR A 115 -9.47 -19.01 -16.37
N LEU A 116 -9.47 -19.69 -15.20
CA LEU A 116 -10.51 -20.62 -14.77
C LEU A 116 -11.90 -19.97 -14.68
N THR A 117 -11.97 -18.75 -14.16
CA THR A 117 -13.24 -18.05 -13.89
C THR A 117 -13.60 -17.04 -14.96
N LEU A 118 -12.68 -16.75 -15.89
CA LEU A 118 -12.86 -15.79 -16.98
C LEU A 118 -14.16 -16.02 -17.76
N GLN A 119 -14.36 -17.22 -18.32
CA GLN A 119 -15.57 -17.52 -19.10
C GLN A 119 -16.83 -17.56 -18.24
N ARG A 120 -16.70 -17.91 -16.96
CA ARG A 120 -17.84 -17.95 -16.03
C ARG A 120 -18.33 -16.54 -15.72
N HIS A 121 -17.42 -15.60 -15.44
CA HIS A 121 -17.78 -14.20 -15.24
C HIS A 121 -18.33 -13.55 -16.51
N LYS A 122 -17.77 -13.89 -17.68
CA LYS A 122 -18.32 -13.45 -18.97
C LYS A 122 -19.76 -13.94 -19.17
N ALA A 123 -20.05 -15.20 -18.84
CA ALA A 123 -21.41 -15.75 -18.91
C ALA A 123 -22.39 -15.10 -17.92
N LEU A 124 -21.90 -14.53 -16.82
CA LEU A 124 -22.70 -13.74 -15.87
C LEU A 124 -22.94 -12.29 -16.33
N GLY A 125 -22.45 -11.91 -17.51
CA GLY A 125 -22.58 -10.57 -18.06
C GLY A 125 -21.57 -9.57 -17.52
N ALA A 126 -20.51 -10.02 -16.84
CA ALA A 126 -19.45 -9.12 -16.41
C ALA A 126 -18.58 -8.69 -17.58
N ASN A 127 -18.22 -7.39 -17.63
CA ASN A 127 -17.08 -6.96 -18.42
C ASN A 127 -15.82 -7.46 -17.70
N VAL A 128 -15.18 -8.50 -18.24
CA VAL A 128 -14.09 -9.20 -17.58
C VAL A 128 -12.85 -9.31 -18.46
N MET A 129 -11.69 -9.25 -17.82
CA MET A 129 -10.40 -9.58 -18.43
C MET A 129 -9.56 -10.47 -17.51
N TYR A 130 -8.74 -11.32 -18.11
CA TYR A 130 -7.65 -11.99 -17.40
C TYR A 130 -6.51 -11.02 -17.18
N LEU A 131 -6.08 -10.89 -15.93
CA LEU A 131 -5.01 -10.00 -15.49
C LEU A 131 -4.19 -10.74 -14.41
N PRO A 132 -3.09 -11.42 -14.79
CA PRO A 132 -2.26 -12.12 -13.82
C PRO A 132 -1.59 -11.14 -12.87
N ILE A 133 -1.22 -11.63 -11.69
CA ILE A 133 -0.40 -10.89 -10.72
C ILE A 133 0.94 -10.47 -11.38
N ALA A 134 1.67 -9.57 -10.73
CA ALA A 134 2.92 -9.02 -11.22
C ALA A 134 3.89 -8.74 -10.06
N ALA A 135 5.10 -8.29 -10.39
CA ALA A 135 6.09 -7.84 -9.44
C ALA A 135 6.10 -6.30 -9.29
N ASP A 136 6.38 -5.84 -8.08
CA ASP A 136 6.77 -4.46 -7.82
C ASP A 136 8.30 -4.36 -7.85
N HIS A 137 8.85 -3.82 -8.94
CA HIS A 137 10.29 -3.70 -9.13
C HIS A 137 10.93 -2.58 -8.29
N THR A 138 10.12 -1.73 -7.63
CA THR A 138 10.63 -0.76 -6.64
C THR A 138 11.03 -1.45 -5.33
N ILE A 139 10.52 -2.67 -5.10
CA ILE A 139 10.80 -3.52 -3.93
C ILE A 139 11.68 -4.70 -4.34
N TYR A 140 11.25 -5.47 -5.34
CA TYR A 140 11.91 -6.69 -5.79
C TYR A 140 12.83 -6.40 -6.96
N HIS A 141 14.12 -6.40 -6.68
CA HIS A 141 15.14 -6.14 -7.67
C HIS A 141 16.49 -6.74 -7.23
N PRO A 142 17.41 -7.01 -8.16
CA PRO A 142 18.77 -7.35 -7.80
C PRO A 142 19.42 -6.20 -7.02
N LEU A 143 20.02 -6.53 -5.88
CA LEU A 143 20.78 -5.60 -5.04
C LEU A 143 22.13 -5.27 -5.68
N ASN A 144 22.66 -4.08 -5.42
CA ASN A 144 23.96 -3.63 -5.93
C ASN A 144 24.80 -3.01 -4.79
N PRO A 145 25.98 -3.59 -4.46
CA PRO A 145 26.53 -4.83 -5.01
C PRO A 145 25.65 -6.05 -4.68
N PRO A 146 25.68 -7.12 -5.50
CA PRO A 146 24.95 -8.34 -5.18
C PRO A 146 25.54 -8.99 -3.92
N PRO A 147 24.71 -9.45 -2.97
CA PRO A 147 25.20 -10.10 -1.76
C PRO A 147 25.71 -11.52 -2.06
N GLU A 148 26.48 -12.07 -1.11
CA GLU A 148 26.78 -13.51 -1.12
C GLU A 148 25.48 -14.31 -0.97
N LYS A 149 25.32 -15.38 -1.78
CA LYS A 149 24.21 -16.31 -1.64
C LYS A 149 24.45 -17.28 -0.48
N ASP A 150 24.28 -16.78 0.74
CA ASP A 150 24.57 -17.50 1.98
C ASP A 150 23.42 -18.37 2.52
N ILE A 151 22.25 -18.31 1.87
CA ILE A 151 21.07 -19.13 2.18
C ILE A 151 20.92 -20.19 1.08
N ASP A 152 20.91 -21.47 1.46
CA ASP A 152 20.76 -22.54 0.47
C ASP A 152 19.31 -22.60 -0.03
N VAL A 153 18.34 -22.63 0.88
CA VAL A 153 16.91 -22.77 0.54
C VAL A 153 16.10 -21.75 1.33
N ALA A 154 15.17 -21.03 0.68
CA ALA A 154 14.24 -20.15 1.38
C ALA A 154 12.77 -20.41 1.05
N TRP A 155 11.90 -20.20 2.04
CA TRP A 155 10.45 -20.22 1.85
C TRP A 155 9.78 -19.24 2.81
N ILE A 156 9.03 -18.28 2.25
CA ILE A 156 8.32 -17.24 2.99
C ILE A 156 6.83 -17.25 2.63
N GLY A 157 5.92 -17.19 3.61
CA GLY A 157 4.46 -17.07 3.37
C GLY A 157 3.60 -17.49 4.57
N ALA A 158 2.27 -17.63 4.44
CA ALA A 158 1.43 -18.05 5.57
C ALA A 158 1.76 -19.43 6.18
N PRO A 159 1.47 -19.66 7.48
CA PRO A 159 1.82 -20.90 8.17
C PRO A 159 0.81 -22.03 7.91
N HIS A 160 0.83 -22.60 6.70
CA HIS A 160 0.02 -23.80 6.40
C HIS A 160 0.68 -25.05 6.95
N LYS A 161 -0.10 -25.96 7.56
CA LYS A 161 0.40 -27.23 8.13
C LYS A 161 1.30 -28.00 7.16
N LYS A 162 0.86 -28.12 5.90
CA LYS A 162 1.61 -28.80 4.84
C LYS A 162 2.95 -28.11 4.55
N ARG A 163 2.96 -26.76 4.47
CA ARG A 163 4.17 -25.95 4.26
C ARG A 163 5.17 -26.15 5.41
N VAL A 164 4.71 -26.11 6.65
CA VAL A 164 5.56 -26.31 7.84
C VAL A 164 6.20 -27.71 7.83
N GLN A 165 5.43 -28.75 7.52
CA GLN A 165 5.94 -30.13 7.45
C GLN A 165 7.03 -30.31 6.38
N ILE A 166 6.84 -29.71 5.20
CA ILE A 166 7.84 -29.75 4.13
C ILE A 166 9.08 -28.94 4.53
N ALA A 167 8.89 -27.75 5.12
CA ALA A 167 9.97 -26.92 5.60
C ALA A 167 10.82 -27.62 6.69
N GLU A 168 10.19 -28.34 7.62
CA GLU A 168 10.92 -29.14 8.62
C GLU A 168 11.78 -30.23 8.00
N ARG A 169 11.29 -30.91 6.94
CA ARG A 169 12.07 -31.90 6.18
C ARG A 169 13.26 -31.25 5.48
N LEU A 170 13.02 -30.18 4.72
CA LEU A 170 14.05 -29.43 4.01
C LEU A 170 15.11 -28.88 4.98
N LYS A 171 14.73 -28.39 6.17
CA LYS A 171 15.67 -27.86 7.16
C LYS A 171 16.64 -28.92 7.69
N ARG A 172 16.21 -30.20 7.78
CA ARG A 172 17.06 -31.32 8.19
C ARG A 172 18.08 -31.69 7.10
N LEU A 173 17.66 -31.66 5.84
CA LEU A 173 18.52 -32.00 4.69
C LEU A 173 19.46 -30.85 4.31
N PHE A 174 18.99 -29.61 4.44
CA PHE A 174 19.69 -28.39 4.04
C PHE A 174 19.75 -27.42 5.25
N PRO A 175 20.74 -27.57 6.16
CA PRO A 175 20.79 -26.81 7.41
C PRO A 175 20.84 -25.29 7.24
N ARG A 176 21.39 -24.78 6.12
CA ARG A 176 21.42 -23.35 5.76
C ARG A 176 20.11 -22.83 5.14
N SER A 177 18.99 -23.49 5.42
CA SER A 177 17.67 -23.02 4.98
C SER A 177 17.13 -21.87 5.83
N PHE A 178 16.40 -20.94 5.22
CA PHE A 178 15.66 -19.85 5.88
C PHE A 178 14.15 -19.99 5.62
N PHE A 179 13.37 -20.25 6.68
CA PHE A 179 11.92 -20.39 6.58
C PHE A 179 11.23 -19.40 7.50
N ASP A 180 10.39 -18.54 6.94
CA ASP A 180 9.59 -17.58 7.69
C ASP A 180 8.11 -17.72 7.32
N PHE A 181 7.31 -18.14 8.29
CA PHE A 181 5.87 -18.26 8.11
C PHE A 181 5.05 -17.32 8.99
N SER A 182 5.66 -16.21 9.40
CA SER A 182 5.05 -15.24 10.32
C SER A 182 4.12 -14.26 9.62
N LEU A 183 4.28 -14.07 8.30
CA LEU A 183 3.67 -12.97 7.52
C LEU A 183 4.05 -11.56 8.04
N SER A 184 5.16 -11.46 8.80
CA SER A 184 5.58 -10.19 9.43
C SER A 184 6.81 -9.55 8.80
N LEU A 185 7.46 -10.21 7.84
CA LEU A 185 8.62 -9.66 7.17
C LEU A 185 8.23 -8.50 6.24
N PRO A 186 8.86 -7.32 6.36
CA PRO A 186 8.73 -6.25 5.39
C PRO A 186 9.16 -6.71 3.99
N ALA A 187 8.57 -6.14 2.94
CA ALA A 187 8.79 -6.60 1.57
C ALA A 187 10.26 -6.41 1.12
N GLU A 188 10.92 -5.35 1.58
CA GLU A 188 12.35 -5.09 1.36
C GLU A 188 13.20 -6.19 1.97
N ARG A 189 12.85 -6.65 3.17
CA ARG A 189 13.54 -7.76 3.84
C ARG A 189 13.33 -9.08 3.10
N ILE A 190 12.14 -9.28 2.50
CA ILE A 190 11.89 -10.43 1.63
C ILE A 190 12.80 -10.35 0.39
N ASN A 191 12.93 -9.19 -0.26
CA ASN A 191 13.84 -9.01 -1.39
C ASN A 191 15.30 -9.30 -1.02
N GLU A 192 15.77 -8.84 0.15
CA GLU A 192 17.10 -9.17 0.66
C GLU A 192 17.32 -10.68 0.83
N VAL A 193 16.31 -11.40 1.36
CA VAL A 193 16.37 -12.86 1.50
C VAL A 193 16.44 -13.52 0.12
N TYR A 194 15.61 -13.09 -0.84
CA TYR A 194 15.66 -13.63 -2.20
C TYR A 194 17.04 -13.44 -2.85
N ASN A 195 17.64 -12.25 -2.74
CA ASN A 195 18.96 -11.97 -3.29
C ASN A 195 20.09 -12.81 -2.65
N ARG A 196 19.93 -13.24 -1.39
CA ARG A 196 20.87 -14.09 -0.66
C ARG A 196 20.60 -15.59 -0.81
N THR A 197 19.52 -15.98 -1.48
CA THR A 197 19.07 -17.37 -1.55
C THR A 197 19.50 -18.01 -2.86
N LYS A 198 19.97 -19.27 -2.79
CA LYS A 198 20.19 -20.11 -3.96
C LYS A 198 18.87 -20.64 -4.52
N VAL A 199 18.06 -21.32 -3.71
CA VAL A 199 16.79 -21.92 -4.16
C VAL A 199 15.60 -21.41 -3.35
N VAL A 200 14.71 -20.63 -3.96
CA VAL A 200 13.46 -20.18 -3.32
C VAL A 200 12.32 -21.17 -3.63
N ILE A 201 11.53 -21.54 -2.62
CA ILE A 201 10.46 -22.53 -2.74
C ILE A 201 9.09 -21.88 -2.95
N GLY A 202 8.35 -22.38 -3.93
CA GLY A 202 7.04 -21.91 -4.40
C GLY A 202 6.00 -23.02 -4.62
N ILE A 203 6.23 -24.24 -4.13
CA ILE A 203 5.40 -25.41 -4.50
C ILE A 203 4.04 -25.51 -3.80
N TYR A 204 3.81 -24.71 -2.75
CA TYR A 204 2.52 -24.63 -2.06
C TYR A 204 2.24 -23.20 -1.60
N GLN A 205 1.06 -22.68 -1.92
CA GLN A 205 0.69 -21.27 -1.79
C GLN A 205 -0.63 -21.08 -1.06
N ASP A 206 -0.89 -19.86 -0.60
CA ASP A 206 -2.10 -19.59 0.19
C ASP A 206 -3.38 -19.75 -0.65
N CYS A 207 -3.28 -19.47 -1.95
CA CYS A 207 -4.31 -19.76 -2.95
C CYS A 207 -4.62 -21.26 -3.10
N ASP A 208 -3.72 -22.15 -2.66
CA ASP A 208 -3.90 -23.60 -2.71
C ASP A 208 -4.65 -24.13 -1.49
N ALA A 209 -4.95 -23.29 -0.50
CA ALA A 209 -5.75 -23.68 0.65
C ALA A 209 -7.18 -24.06 0.20
N PRO A 210 -7.79 -25.11 0.76
CA PRO A 210 -9.10 -25.60 0.31
C PRO A 210 -10.29 -24.72 0.73
N PHE A 211 -10.08 -23.73 1.60
CA PHE A 211 -11.12 -22.87 2.17
C PHE A 211 -10.86 -21.41 1.86
N SER A 212 -11.94 -20.66 1.62
CA SER A 212 -11.94 -19.21 1.54
C SER A 212 -11.49 -18.61 2.87
N ALA A 213 -10.53 -17.68 2.82
CA ALA A 213 -10.06 -16.97 4.02
C ALA A 213 -11.13 -16.01 4.57
N ILE A 214 -12.07 -15.60 3.72
CA ILE A 214 -13.15 -14.67 4.07
C ILE A 214 -14.31 -15.39 4.75
N THR A 215 -14.72 -16.53 4.18
CA THR A 215 -15.95 -17.22 4.58
C THR A 215 -15.69 -18.46 5.43
N GLY A 216 -14.46 -18.98 5.43
CA GLY A 216 -14.12 -20.28 6.02
C GLY A 216 -14.76 -21.47 5.30
N ARG A 217 -15.40 -21.24 4.14
CA ARG A 217 -16.13 -22.28 3.38
C ARG A 217 -15.36 -22.70 2.15
N ARG A 218 -15.62 -23.93 1.69
CA ARG A 218 -15.09 -24.44 0.42
C ARG A 218 -15.85 -23.82 -0.74
N CYS A 219 -15.14 -23.43 -1.78
CA CYS A 219 -15.74 -22.91 -3.01
C CYS A 219 -16.37 -24.01 -3.87
N THR A 220 -17.35 -23.65 -4.70
CA THR A 220 -18.05 -24.57 -5.61
C THR A 220 -17.18 -25.05 -6.76
N LEU A 221 -16.14 -24.31 -7.14
CA LEU A 221 -15.24 -24.68 -8.25
C LEU A 221 -14.40 -25.93 -7.97
N ASN A 222 -14.24 -26.29 -6.69
CA ASN A 222 -13.65 -27.54 -6.22
C ASN A 222 -12.32 -27.94 -6.89
N THR A 223 -11.45 -26.98 -7.19
CA THR A 223 -10.14 -27.28 -7.79
C THR A 223 -9.16 -27.85 -6.76
N PRO A 224 -8.30 -28.82 -7.15
CA PRO A 224 -7.27 -29.37 -6.27
C PRO A 224 -6.18 -28.36 -5.91
N ARG A 225 -5.88 -27.42 -6.81
CA ARG A 225 -4.94 -26.29 -6.66
C ARG A 225 -5.53 -25.03 -7.32
N ALA A 226 -4.99 -23.85 -7.01
CA ALA A 226 -5.31 -22.64 -7.79
C ALA A 226 -4.65 -22.70 -9.18
N TRP A 227 -5.38 -22.22 -10.18
CA TRP A 227 -4.92 -22.12 -11.57
C TRP A 227 -4.01 -20.90 -11.74
N GLY A 228 -4.39 -19.78 -11.11
CA GLY A 228 -3.65 -18.52 -11.17
C GLY A 228 -2.29 -18.59 -10.48
N CYS A 229 -1.35 -17.80 -10.98
CA CYS A 229 -0.01 -17.69 -10.41
C CYS A 229 0.03 -16.69 -9.24
N PRO A 230 0.61 -17.07 -8.08
CA PRO A 230 0.77 -16.22 -6.89
C PRO A 230 1.82 -15.12 -7.08
N CYS A 231 1.89 -14.15 -6.16
CA CYS A 231 2.89 -13.06 -6.22
C CYS A 231 4.33 -13.57 -6.36
N ARG A 232 4.71 -14.62 -5.60
CA ARG A 232 6.07 -15.18 -5.61
C ARG A 232 6.54 -15.60 -7.00
N THR A 233 5.63 -16.06 -7.86
CA THR A 233 5.92 -16.45 -9.25
C THR A 233 6.53 -15.29 -10.05
N PHE A 234 6.30 -14.04 -9.64
CA PHE A 234 6.83 -12.82 -10.26
C PHE A 234 7.89 -12.14 -9.39
N GLU A 235 7.70 -12.10 -8.07
CA GLU A 235 8.62 -11.41 -7.14
C GLU A 235 10.02 -12.02 -7.12
N VAL A 236 10.13 -13.36 -7.12
CA VAL A 236 11.43 -14.04 -7.07
C VAL A 236 12.23 -13.82 -8.36
N PRO A 237 11.64 -14.01 -9.55
CA PRO A 237 12.28 -13.59 -10.79
C PRO A 237 12.64 -12.10 -10.84
N ALA A 238 11.81 -11.18 -10.33
CA ALA A 238 12.13 -9.74 -10.29
C ALA A 238 13.38 -9.44 -9.44
N ALA A 239 13.59 -10.19 -8.36
CA ALA A 239 14.81 -10.15 -7.56
C ALA A 239 16.04 -10.81 -8.26
N ARG A 240 15.87 -11.33 -9.48
CA ARG A 240 16.86 -12.18 -10.19
C ARG A 240 17.29 -13.39 -9.37
N ALA A 241 16.36 -13.98 -8.64
CA ALA A 241 16.58 -15.18 -7.86
C ALA A 241 15.93 -16.40 -8.54
N PHE A 242 16.46 -17.59 -8.22
CA PHE A 242 15.94 -18.85 -8.74
C PHE A 242 14.80 -19.38 -7.87
N GLN A 243 13.73 -19.86 -8.52
CA GLN A 243 12.59 -20.47 -7.84
C GLN A 243 12.31 -21.88 -8.34
N LEU A 244 11.92 -22.76 -7.41
CA LEU A 244 11.20 -23.99 -7.69
C LEU A 244 9.73 -23.79 -7.34
N GLN A 245 8.85 -23.86 -8.33
CA GLN A 245 7.40 -23.74 -8.13
C GLN A 245 6.65 -24.95 -8.67
N CYS A 246 5.42 -25.13 -8.20
CA CYS A 246 4.55 -26.20 -8.69
C CYS A 246 3.97 -25.87 -10.07
N TYR A 247 3.51 -26.90 -10.77
CA TYR A 247 2.72 -26.70 -11.98
C TYR A 247 1.42 -25.97 -11.65
N ARG A 248 1.04 -25.02 -12.52
CA ARG A 248 -0.23 -24.32 -12.51
C ARG A 248 -0.72 -24.16 -13.94
N GLU A 249 -2.03 -24.27 -14.14
CA GLU A 249 -2.66 -24.19 -15.45
C GLU A 249 -2.38 -22.86 -16.15
N ASP A 250 -2.29 -21.75 -15.40
CA ASP A 250 -2.01 -20.43 -15.98
C ASP A 250 -0.51 -20.12 -16.08
N LEU A 251 0.40 -21.01 -15.63
CA LEU A 251 1.84 -20.70 -15.60
C LEU A 251 2.40 -20.42 -17.00
N PHE A 252 2.01 -21.22 -17.98
CA PHE A 252 2.46 -21.06 -19.37
C PHE A 252 1.76 -19.92 -20.11
N SER A 253 0.84 -19.20 -19.45
CA SER A 253 0.35 -17.92 -19.96
C SER A 253 1.26 -16.75 -19.61
N VAL A 254 2.22 -16.96 -18.68
CA VAL A 254 3.13 -15.90 -18.20
C VAL A 254 4.60 -16.23 -18.45
N TYR A 255 5.04 -17.46 -18.28
CA TYR A 255 6.42 -17.89 -18.53
C TYR A 255 6.49 -19.07 -19.49
N ASP A 256 7.53 -19.10 -20.31
CA ASP A 256 7.88 -20.24 -21.15
C ASP A 256 8.78 -21.23 -20.40
N GLU A 257 8.96 -22.42 -20.99
CA GLU A 257 9.91 -23.41 -20.48
C GLU A 257 11.33 -22.83 -20.39
N GLY A 258 12.02 -23.08 -19.27
CA GLY A 258 13.38 -22.56 -19.04
C GLY A 258 13.44 -21.15 -18.45
N GLU A 259 12.32 -20.43 -18.37
CA GLU A 259 12.23 -19.16 -17.63
C GLU A 259 11.87 -19.37 -16.15
N VAL A 260 11.32 -20.55 -15.83
CA VAL A 260 10.96 -20.99 -14.48
C VAL A 260 11.24 -22.49 -14.34
N ALA A 261 11.56 -22.92 -13.12
CA ALA A 261 11.76 -24.34 -12.80
C ALA A 261 10.58 -24.91 -12.00
N LEU A 262 10.20 -26.14 -12.35
CA LEU A 262 9.08 -26.83 -11.74
C LEU A 262 9.54 -27.86 -10.72
N ALA A 263 8.81 -27.99 -9.60
CA ALA A 263 8.93 -29.07 -8.64
C ALA A 263 7.56 -29.36 -8.01
N GLU A 264 7.32 -30.64 -7.74
CA GLU A 264 6.19 -31.10 -6.92
C GLU A 264 6.72 -31.61 -5.57
N GLU A 265 5.83 -32.01 -4.67
CA GLU A 265 6.26 -32.44 -3.33
C GLU A 265 7.11 -33.71 -3.37
N GLU A 266 6.83 -34.58 -4.34
CA GLU A 266 7.46 -35.89 -4.51
C GLU A 266 8.91 -35.80 -4.97
N ASP A 267 9.25 -34.78 -5.76
CA ASP A 267 10.60 -34.59 -6.34
C ASP A 267 11.33 -33.35 -5.77
N LEU A 268 10.74 -32.66 -4.81
CA LEU A 268 11.28 -31.41 -4.26
C LEU A 268 12.70 -31.56 -3.71
N GLU A 269 12.95 -32.59 -2.90
CA GLU A 269 14.23 -32.78 -2.22
C GLU A 269 15.36 -33.06 -3.22
N GLU A 270 15.07 -33.89 -4.23
CA GLU A 270 15.99 -34.19 -5.32
C GLU A 270 16.31 -32.93 -6.14
N LYS A 271 15.28 -32.15 -6.51
CA LYS A 271 15.47 -30.92 -7.28
C LYS A 271 16.21 -29.84 -6.50
N VAL A 272 15.94 -29.71 -5.19
CA VAL A 272 16.70 -28.78 -4.34
C VAL A 272 18.18 -29.19 -4.32
N ASP A 273 18.50 -30.47 -4.09
CA ASP A 273 19.88 -30.94 -4.09
C ASP A 273 20.57 -30.73 -5.45
N HIS A 274 19.88 -31.00 -6.55
CA HIS A 274 20.34 -30.75 -7.92
C HIS A 274 20.68 -29.27 -8.14
N TYR A 275 19.73 -28.36 -7.92
CA TYR A 275 19.93 -26.93 -8.19
C TYR A 275 20.86 -26.23 -7.20
N LEU A 276 21.14 -26.83 -6.03
CA LEU A 276 22.21 -26.37 -5.15
C LEU A 276 23.60 -26.67 -5.72
N LYS A 277 23.76 -27.75 -6.49
CA LYS A 277 25.02 -28.18 -7.14
C LYS A 277 25.20 -27.55 -8.52
N GLU A 278 24.13 -27.44 -9.30
CA GLU A 278 24.15 -26.95 -10.68
C GLU A 278 23.96 -25.42 -10.77
N GLU A 279 25.00 -24.67 -10.39
CA GLU A 279 24.97 -23.20 -10.37
C GLU A 279 24.70 -22.58 -11.74
N GLU A 280 25.38 -23.04 -12.80
CA GLU A 280 25.21 -22.44 -14.13
C GLU A 280 23.78 -22.60 -14.66
N GLU A 281 23.15 -23.76 -14.43
CA GLU A 281 21.76 -24.00 -14.80
C GLU A 281 20.82 -23.10 -13.99
N ARG A 282 21.03 -23.03 -12.68
CA ARG A 282 20.25 -22.21 -11.76
C ARG A 282 20.27 -20.72 -12.15
N GLU A 283 21.45 -20.15 -12.37
CA GLU A 283 21.59 -18.73 -12.71
C GLU A 283 21.04 -18.43 -14.11
N ARG A 284 21.15 -19.37 -15.07
CA ARG A 284 20.55 -19.22 -16.41
C ARG A 284 19.03 -19.10 -16.33
N ILE A 285 18.37 -19.96 -15.54
CA ILE A 285 16.91 -19.93 -15.37
C ILE A 285 16.49 -18.65 -14.64
N ALA A 286 17.20 -18.28 -13.56
CA ALA A 286 16.91 -17.05 -12.81
C ALA A 286 17.01 -15.79 -13.69
N GLU A 287 18.03 -15.71 -14.55
CA GLU A 287 18.21 -14.59 -15.47
C GLU A 287 17.15 -14.56 -16.58
N ALA A 288 16.75 -15.72 -17.11
CA ALA A 288 15.66 -15.82 -18.09
C ALA A 288 14.33 -15.33 -17.50
N GLY A 289 13.97 -15.84 -16.31
CA GLY A 289 12.78 -15.38 -15.58
C GLY A 289 12.82 -13.89 -15.24
N TYR A 290 13.98 -13.37 -14.80
CA TYR A 290 14.17 -11.94 -14.55
C TYR A 290 13.87 -11.09 -15.78
N ARG A 291 14.45 -11.44 -16.94
CA ARG A 291 14.24 -10.71 -18.19
C ARG A 291 12.78 -10.71 -18.61
N ARG A 292 12.11 -11.86 -18.53
CA ARG A 292 10.68 -11.98 -18.83
C ARG A 292 9.84 -11.10 -17.89
N THR A 293 10.12 -11.16 -16.58
CA THR A 293 9.41 -10.39 -15.56
C THR A 293 9.52 -8.89 -15.79
N MET A 294 10.74 -8.40 -15.97
CA MET A 294 10.99 -6.97 -16.18
C MET A 294 10.39 -6.46 -17.48
N ARG A 295 10.25 -7.33 -18.49
CA ARG A 295 9.66 -6.97 -19.79
C ARG A 295 8.14 -6.97 -19.77
N GLU A 296 7.49 -7.88 -19.02
CA GLU A 296 6.06 -8.18 -19.22
C GLU A 296 5.23 -8.35 -17.93
N HIS A 297 5.86 -8.50 -16.76
CA HIS A 297 5.17 -8.86 -15.52
C HIS A 297 5.44 -7.91 -14.34
N LEU A 298 5.41 -6.60 -14.60
CA LEU A 298 5.43 -5.55 -13.60
C LEU A 298 4.02 -4.99 -13.36
N TYR A 299 3.73 -4.49 -12.16
CA TYR A 299 2.44 -3.84 -11.89
C TYR A 299 2.18 -2.64 -12.81
N THR A 300 3.22 -1.93 -13.27
CA THR A 300 3.10 -0.88 -14.29
C THR A 300 2.50 -1.40 -15.58
N HIS A 301 2.91 -2.60 -16.04
CA HIS A 301 2.29 -3.25 -17.21
C HIS A 301 0.81 -3.56 -16.94
N ARG A 302 0.48 -4.07 -15.75
CA ARG A 302 -0.91 -4.41 -15.39
C ARG A 302 -1.81 -3.19 -15.31
N MET A 303 -1.35 -2.12 -14.68
CA MET A 303 -2.13 -0.88 -14.58
C MET A 303 -2.33 -0.26 -15.96
N LEU A 304 -1.30 -0.28 -16.81
CA LEU A 304 -1.43 0.18 -18.20
C LEU A 304 -2.44 -0.66 -18.98
N GLN A 305 -2.40 -1.99 -18.89
CA GLN A 305 -3.37 -2.88 -19.54
C GLN A 305 -4.82 -2.61 -19.10
N VAL A 306 -5.04 -2.33 -17.80
CA VAL A 306 -6.35 -1.95 -17.28
C VAL A 306 -6.81 -0.61 -17.86
N ILE A 307 -5.93 0.39 -17.88
CA ILE A 307 -6.24 1.71 -18.44
C ILE A 307 -6.59 1.59 -19.93
N GLU A 308 -5.76 0.88 -20.70
CA GLU A 308 -5.98 0.66 -22.13
C GLU A 308 -7.32 -0.02 -22.38
N ARG A 309 -7.65 -1.06 -21.61
CA ARG A 309 -8.95 -1.73 -21.70
C ARG A 309 -10.12 -0.77 -21.42
N LEU A 310 -10.01 0.07 -20.40
CA LEU A 310 -11.07 1.05 -20.09
C LEU A 310 -11.21 2.13 -21.18
N VAL A 311 -10.12 2.52 -21.84
CA VAL A 311 -10.16 3.44 -22.98
C VAL A 311 -10.82 2.77 -24.19
N GLU A 312 -10.47 1.51 -24.50
CA GLU A 312 -11.09 0.72 -25.57
C GLU A 312 -12.59 0.53 -25.36
N ASP A 313 -13.01 0.31 -24.11
CA ASP A 313 -14.41 0.19 -23.73
C ASP A 313 -15.15 1.56 -23.73
N GLY A 314 -14.44 2.67 -24.00
CA GLY A 314 -15.00 4.02 -24.01
C GLY A 314 -15.36 4.56 -22.62
N LEU A 315 -14.82 3.94 -21.57
CA LEU A 315 -15.08 4.28 -20.16
C LEU A 315 -14.09 5.29 -19.59
N LEU A 316 -12.93 5.47 -20.24
CA LEU A 316 -11.88 6.39 -19.82
C LEU A 316 -11.40 7.24 -21.00
N ASP A 317 -11.17 8.52 -20.76
CA ASP A 317 -10.66 9.45 -21.77
C ASP A 317 -9.16 9.21 -22.02
N GLY A 318 -8.85 8.63 -23.18
CA GLY A 318 -7.48 8.29 -23.59
C GLY A 318 -6.52 9.48 -23.61
N THR A 319 -7.00 10.73 -23.70
CA THR A 319 -6.14 11.92 -23.66
C THR A 319 -5.56 12.20 -22.26
N LYS A 320 -6.18 11.65 -21.21
CA LYS A 320 -5.73 11.77 -19.82
C LYS A 320 -4.71 10.70 -19.41
N VAL A 321 -4.45 9.73 -20.30
CA VAL A 321 -3.54 8.62 -20.07
C VAL A 321 -2.11 9.07 -20.30
N LYS A 322 -1.32 9.03 -19.23
CA LYS A 322 0.12 9.16 -19.33
C LYS A 322 0.72 7.78 -19.57
N ARG A 323 1.68 7.73 -20.48
CA ARG A 323 2.40 6.51 -20.90
C ARG A 323 3.90 6.66 -20.68
N GLU A 324 4.30 7.50 -19.72
CA GLU A 324 5.72 7.77 -19.49
C GLU A 324 6.49 6.46 -19.25
N GLY A 325 7.69 6.42 -19.84
CA GLY A 325 8.43 5.20 -20.21
C GLY A 325 8.96 4.37 -19.04
N PRO A 326 9.70 3.28 -19.35
CA PRO A 326 10.12 2.30 -18.36
C PRO A 326 11.02 2.92 -17.29
N PHE A 327 10.88 2.37 -16.08
CA PHE A 327 11.62 2.64 -14.86
C PHE A 327 13.04 3.20 -15.05
N ASP A 328 13.23 4.43 -14.59
CA ASP A 328 14.54 5.01 -14.34
C ASP A 328 14.80 5.03 -12.83
N ARG A 329 15.76 4.23 -12.36
CA ARG A 329 16.18 4.18 -10.94
C ARG A 329 16.60 5.54 -10.39
N SER A 330 16.92 6.50 -11.25
CA SER A 330 17.35 7.85 -10.86
C SER A 330 16.20 8.86 -10.76
N ASP A 331 14.98 8.49 -11.16
CA ASP A 331 13.84 9.39 -11.10
C ASP A 331 13.31 9.51 -9.66
N PRO A 332 13.35 10.71 -9.04
CA PRO A 332 12.94 10.91 -7.66
C PRO A 332 11.44 10.64 -7.42
N ARG A 333 10.61 10.53 -8.47
CA ARG A 333 9.21 10.09 -8.37
C ARG A 333 9.07 8.62 -7.97
N TYR A 334 10.14 7.85 -8.13
CA TYR A 334 10.18 6.39 -7.96
C TYR A 334 10.96 5.97 -6.71
N GLY A 335 11.38 6.94 -5.88
CA GLY A 335 11.80 6.67 -4.51
C GLY A 335 10.64 6.14 -3.68
N ILE A 336 10.90 5.16 -2.81
CA ILE A 336 9.91 4.62 -1.87
C ILE A 336 9.38 5.79 -1.04
N LEU A 337 8.16 6.23 -1.35
CA LEU A 337 7.42 7.12 -0.47
C LEU A 337 6.97 6.28 0.72
N PRO A 338 7.26 6.70 1.98
CA PRO A 338 6.81 5.98 3.15
C PRO A 338 5.29 5.76 3.09
N SER A 339 4.83 4.60 3.59
CA SER A 339 3.40 4.32 3.59
C SER A 339 2.67 5.39 4.42
N PRO A 340 1.41 5.75 4.10
CA PRO A 340 0.64 6.68 4.93
C PRO A 340 0.59 6.29 6.42
N GLU A 341 0.73 5.01 6.75
CA GLU A 341 0.83 4.53 8.14
C GLU A 341 2.18 4.85 8.80
N GLU A 342 3.29 4.70 8.08
CA GLU A 342 4.62 5.10 8.56
C GLU A 342 4.73 6.62 8.70
N GLU A 343 4.16 7.37 7.74
CA GLU A 343 4.11 8.84 7.79
C GLU A 343 3.28 9.35 8.99
N LEU A 344 2.12 8.74 9.25
CA LEU A 344 1.30 9.06 10.42
C LEU A 344 2.01 8.68 11.73
N ARG A 345 2.81 7.59 11.73
CA ARG A 345 3.60 7.18 12.89
C ARG A 345 4.66 8.22 13.25
N GLU A 346 5.45 8.66 12.28
CA GLU A 346 6.49 9.68 12.44
C GLU A 346 5.91 11.00 12.91
N LEU A 347 4.86 11.49 12.24
CA LEU A 347 4.17 12.73 12.64
C LEU A 347 3.60 12.60 14.07
N GLY A 348 3.07 11.42 14.42
CA GLY A 348 2.63 11.11 15.77
C GLY A 348 3.74 11.13 16.83
N GLU A 349 4.99 10.80 16.48
CA GLU A 349 6.16 10.92 17.36
C GLU A 349 6.53 12.37 17.62
N VAL A 350 6.48 13.21 16.59
CA VAL A 350 6.68 14.67 16.71
C VAL A 350 5.68 15.28 17.68
N PHE A 351 4.39 15.00 17.51
CA PHE A 351 3.37 15.51 18.43
C PHE A 351 3.52 14.94 19.85
N ARG A 352 3.95 13.69 20.02
CA ARG A 352 4.23 13.09 21.35
C ARG A 352 5.41 13.76 22.05
N SER A 353 6.46 14.12 21.30
CA SER A 353 7.58 14.94 21.78
C SER A 353 7.09 16.32 22.24
N LEU A 354 6.27 16.96 21.41
CA LEU A 354 5.76 18.31 21.64
C LEU A 354 4.77 18.39 22.81
N LYS A 355 3.98 17.34 23.04
CA LYS A 355 3.05 17.20 24.18
C LYS A 355 3.71 17.54 25.53
N ARG A 356 4.96 17.10 25.75
CA ARG A 356 5.71 17.40 26.98
C ARG A 356 6.09 18.88 27.11
N ARG A 357 6.29 19.57 25.98
CA ARG A 357 6.70 20.98 25.92
C ARG A 357 5.52 21.93 26.05
N VAL A 358 4.33 21.56 25.57
CA VAL A 358 3.11 22.36 25.75
C VAL A 358 2.69 22.41 27.22
N GLY A 359 2.65 21.27 27.94
CA GLY A 359 2.21 21.23 29.35
C GLY A 359 0.78 21.79 29.54
N SER A 360 0.35 22.09 30.77
CA SER A 360 -1.00 22.61 31.10
C SER A 360 -1.29 24.04 30.62
N ARG A 361 -1.05 24.30 29.33
CA ARG A 361 -1.18 25.59 28.64
C ARG A 361 -2.33 25.56 27.64
N ASP A 362 -2.80 26.72 27.22
CA ASP A 362 -3.76 26.84 26.11
C ASP A 362 -3.02 26.88 24.77
N VAL A 363 -3.39 25.99 23.86
CA VAL A 363 -2.71 25.76 22.58
C VAL A 363 -3.64 26.08 21.41
N LEU A 364 -3.15 26.87 20.47
CA LEU A 364 -3.72 27.02 19.13
C LEU A 364 -2.92 26.15 18.17
N HIS A 365 -3.53 25.11 17.62
CA HIS A 365 -2.90 24.25 16.62
C HIS A 365 -3.44 24.60 15.24
N LEU A 366 -2.63 25.29 14.44
CA LEU A 366 -2.94 25.67 13.07
C LEU A 366 -2.72 24.49 12.12
N ARG A 367 -3.53 24.42 11.05
CA ARG A 367 -3.51 23.34 10.04
C ARG A 367 -3.66 21.96 10.69
N CYS A 368 -4.66 21.83 11.57
CA CYS A 368 -4.78 20.64 12.40
C CYS A 368 -5.17 19.35 11.66
N GLY A 369 -5.57 19.47 10.38
CA GLY A 369 -6.06 18.39 9.55
C GLY A 369 -7.19 17.63 10.24
N GLY A 370 -7.18 16.30 10.11
CA GLY A 370 -8.13 15.41 10.78
C GLY A 370 -8.02 15.35 12.32
N GLY A 371 -7.14 16.15 12.94
CA GLY A 371 -7.13 16.37 14.40
C GLY A 371 -6.23 15.46 15.23
N MET A 372 -5.51 14.50 14.62
CA MET A 372 -4.61 13.58 15.33
C MET A 372 -3.58 14.32 16.21
N GLY A 373 -2.93 15.35 15.64
CA GLY A 373 -1.95 16.15 16.38
C GLY A 373 -2.58 16.90 17.55
N SER A 374 -3.75 17.52 17.33
CA SER A 374 -4.50 18.23 18.38
C SER A 374 -4.92 17.29 19.51
N GLU A 375 -5.36 16.07 19.19
CA GLU A 375 -5.70 15.01 20.13
C GLU A 375 -4.50 14.60 21.00
N ILE A 376 -3.32 14.45 20.40
CA ILE A 376 -2.09 14.14 21.14
C ILE A 376 -1.72 15.30 22.08
N LEU A 377 -1.80 16.55 21.60
CA LEU A 377 -1.50 17.74 22.40
C LEU A 377 -2.50 17.92 23.55
N ALA A 378 -3.79 17.65 23.33
CA ALA A 378 -4.85 17.78 24.32
C ALA A 378 -4.68 16.85 25.53
N ARG A 379 -3.90 15.77 25.40
CA ARG A 379 -3.53 14.90 26.53
C ARG A 379 -2.53 15.53 27.50
N GLY A 380 -1.87 16.62 27.11
CA GLY A 380 -0.95 17.37 27.96
C GLY A 380 -1.35 18.82 28.20
N ALA A 381 -2.15 19.41 27.30
CA ALA A 381 -2.62 20.79 27.33
C ALA A 381 -3.76 21.04 28.31
N ASN A 382 -3.89 22.30 28.78
CA ASN A 382 -5.10 22.75 29.48
C ASN A 382 -6.28 22.82 28.51
N TYR A 383 -6.05 23.36 27.31
CA TYR A 383 -7.02 23.44 26.25
C TYR A 383 -6.31 23.46 24.88
N VAL A 384 -6.92 22.84 23.87
CA VAL A 384 -6.46 22.91 22.48
C VAL A 384 -7.60 23.38 21.58
N LEU A 385 -7.34 24.41 20.78
CA LEU A 385 -8.13 24.73 19.60
C LEU A 385 -7.35 24.27 18.37
N GLY A 386 -7.79 23.21 17.73
CA GLY A 386 -7.32 22.85 16.38
C GLY A 386 -8.05 23.68 15.35
N VAL A 387 -7.35 24.30 14.42
CA VAL A 387 -7.99 25.03 13.32
C VAL A 387 -7.42 24.65 11.98
N ASP A 388 -8.31 24.62 11.00
CA ASP A 388 -7.96 24.37 9.60
C ASP A 388 -8.80 25.27 8.69
N ASP A 389 -8.33 25.56 7.48
CA ASP A 389 -9.15 26.27 6.49
C ASP A 389 -10.07 25.30 5.73
N ASP A 390 -9.81 24.00 5.79
CA ASP A 390 -10.66 22.96 5.24
C ASP A 390 -11.82 22.60 6.21
N PRO A 391 -13.08 22.94 5.87
CA PRO A 391 -14.24 22.60 6.70
C PRO A 391 -14.47 21.08 6.80
N ILE A 392 -13.97 20.27 5.86
CA ILE A 392 -14.07 18.81 5.89
C ILE A 392 -13.11 18.26 6.94
N ALA A 393 -11.84 18.68 6.93
CA ALA A 393 -10.86 18.35 7.96
C ALA A 393 -11.35 18.71 9.37
N VAL A 394 -11.90 19.92 9.56
CA VAL A 394 -12.49 20.37 10.83
C VAL A 394 -13.65 19.47 11.25
N SER A 395 -14.59 19.19 10.35
CA SER A 395 -15.74 18.31 10.63
C SER A 395 -15.29 16.89 11.02
N SER A 396 -14.30 16.36 10.31
CA SER A 396 -13.69 15.06 10.62
C SER A 396 -13.04 15.06 12.00
N ALA A 397 -12.29 16.10 12.34
CA ALA A 397 -11.61 16.22 13.62
C ALA A 397 -12.60 16.28 14.80
N ILE A 398 -13.71 17.03 14.66
CA ILE A 398 -14.79 17.11 15.66
C ILE A 398 -15.39 15.73 15.93
N VAL A 399 -15.66 14.96 14.87
CA VAL A 399 -16.30 13.64 14.98
C VAL A 399 -15.35 12.61 15.58
N ASN A 400 -14.07 12.66 15.22
CA ASN A 400 -13.10 11.61 15.54
C ASN A 400 -12.38 11.82 16.87
N HIS A 401 -12.32 13.06 17.39
CA HIS A 401 -11.55 13.39 18.59
C HIS A 401 -12.38 14.12 19.66
N PRO A 402 -13.47 13.51 20.17
CA PRO A 402 -14.26 14.14 21.22
C PRO A 402 -13.49 14.18 22.55
N ARG A 403 -13.11 15.39 23.00
CA ARG A 403 -12.59 15.62 24.36
C ARG A 403 -13.12 16.91 24.98
N PRO A 404 -13.24 16.99 26.32
CA PRO A 404 -13.70 18.20 27.00
C PRO A 404 -12.80 19.42 26.81
N ASN A 405 -11.49 19.19 26.62
CA ASN A 405 -10.47 20.24 26.50
C ASN A 405 -9.92 20.39 25.08
N LEU A 406 -10.63 19.87 24.07
CA LEU A 406 -10.25 19.95 22.67
C LEU A 406 -11.46 20.42 21.87
N ALA A 407 -11.27 21.48 21.09
CA ALA A 407 -12.24 21.94 20.11
C ALA A 407 -11.58 22.11 18.76
N PHE A 408 -12.41 22.14 17.73
CA PHE A 408 -11.99 22.45 16.37
C PHE A 408 -12.86 23.52 15.78
N ALA A 409 -12.28 24.38 14.94
CA ALA A 409 -12.98 25.44 14.24
C ALA A 409 -12.32 25.72 12.89
N GLU A 410 -13.06 26.31 11.96
CA GLU A 410 -12.42 26.85 10.76
C GLU A 410 -11.48 28.00 11.15
N LEU A 411 -10.40 28.20 10.38
CA LEU A 411 -9.39 29.22 10.66
C LEU A 411 -10.00 30.63 10.77
N LYS A 412 -11.01 30.93 9.95
CA LYS A 412 -11.75 32.21 9.96
C LYS A 412 -12.65 32.40 11.21
N GLU A 413 -12.87 31.34 11.97
CA GLU A 413 -13.77 31.31 13.14
C GLU A 413 -13.01 31.36 14.46
N VAL A 414 -11.69 31.54 14.43
CA VAL A 414 -10.89 31.73 15.66
C VAL A 414 -11.41 32.97 16.39
N PRO A 415 -11.86 32.86 17.66
CA PRO A 415 -12.42 34.00 18.38
C PRO A 415 -11.38 35.12 18.54
N SER A 416 -11.74 36.33 18.14
CA SER A 416 -10.84 37.49 18.06
C SER A 416 -10.30 37.95 19.42
N ASP A 417 -11.02 37.68 20.50
CA ASP A 417 -10.67 37.98 21.89
C ASP A 417 -9.85 36.88 22.56
N ARG A 418 -9.84 35.67 22.00
CA ARG A 418 -9.14 34.52 22.60
C ARG A 418 -7.63 34.66 22.41
N ARG A 419 -6.89 34.32 23.47
CA ARG A 419 -5.42 34.34 23.50
C ARG A 419 -4.87 33.01 24.01
N PHE A 420 -3.80 32.55 23.38
CA PHE A 420 -3.17 31.25 23.66
C PHE A 420 -1.76 31.43 24.20
N ASP A 421 -1.32 30.48 25.02
CA ASP A 421 0.05 30.43 25.52
C ASP A 421 1.01 29.81 24.50
N VAL A 422 0.46 28.95 23.62
CA VAL A 422 1.22 28.25 22.60
C VAL A 422 0.50 28.31 21.26
N LEU A 423 1.24 28.54 20.19
CA LEU A 423 0.81 28.30 18.82
C LEU A 423 1.66 27.14 18.24
N CYS A 424 1.01 26.17 17.63
CA CYS A 424 1.66 25.03 16.96
C CYS A 424 1.31 25.03 15.48
N TYR A 425 2.31 24.81 14.62
CA TYR A 425 2.17 24.65 13.17
C TYR A 425 3.11 23.54 12.71
N ILE A 426 2.62 22.30 12.62
CA ILE A 426 3.45 21.14 12.26
C ILE A 426 2.90 20.55 10.96
N LEU A 427 3.72 20.57 9.92
CA LEU A 427 3.44 19.94 8.63
C LEU A 427 4.46 18.84 8.34
N ARG A 428 4.10 17.95 7.41
CA ARG A 428 5.01 16.93 6.85
C ARG A 428 5.97 17.54 5.83
N ASP A 429 5.47 18.45 5.00
CA ASP A 429 6.18 19.00 3.85
C ASP A 429 6.98 20.27 4.23
N GLY A 430 7.61 20.93 3.25
CA GLY A 430 8.34 22.16 3.49
C GLY A 430 7.43 23.34 3.84
N LEU A 431 7.93 24.29 4.62
CA LEU A 431 7.22 25.55 4.89
C LEU A 431 7.26 26.44 3.64
N GLU A 432 6.10 26.80 3.12
CA GLU A 432 5.98 27.75 2.01
C GLU A 432 5.89 29.20 2.51
N GLY A 433 6.05 30.17 1.60
CA GLY A 433 6.00 31.59 1.93
C GLY A 433 4.68 32.02 2.61
N GLY A 434 3.55 31.42 2.18
CA GLY A 434 2.23 31.68 2.76
C GLY A 434 2.07 31.15 4.20
N ASP A 435 2.74 30.04 4.54
CA ASP A 435 2.67 29.46 5.88
C ASP A 435 3.31 30.37 6.92
N LEU A 436 4.46 30.97 6.57
CA LEU A 436 5.17 31.89 7.46
C LEU A 436 4.38 33.18 7.69
N GLU A 437 3.66 33.66 6.68
CA GLU A 437 2.78 34.82 6.81
C GLU A 437 1.59 34.52 7.72
N LEU A 438 0.93 33.38 7.53
CA LEU A 438 -0.15 32.92 8.39
C LEU A 438 0.31 32.77 9.86
N ILE A 439 1.45 32.13 10.10
CA ILE A 439 2.00 31.97 11.46
C ILE A 439 2.24 33.35 12.10
N ARG A 440 2.76 34.32 11.34
CA ARG A 440 2.99 35.70 11.84
C ARG A 440 1.69 36.41 12.17
N GLU A 441 0.70 36.33 11.31
CA GLU A 441 -0.63 36.93 11.51
C GLU A 441 -1.29 36.36 12.76
N MET A 442 -1.40 35.03 12.84
CA MET A 442 -2.03 34.34 13.96
C MET A 442 -1.26 34.56 15.27
N SER A 443 0.06 34.65 15.22
CA SER A 443 0.87 34.97 16.40
C SER A 443 0.58 36.39 16.92
N ARG A 444 0.47 37.39 16.02
CA ARG A 444 0.15 38.77 16.42
C ARG A 444 -1.26 38.88 16.98
N ALA A 445 -2.21 38.18 16.37
CA ALA A 445 -3.62 38.25 16.76
C ALA A 445 -3.92 37.48 18.05
N HIS A 446 -3.35 36.27 18.21
CA HIS A 446 -3.85 35.32 19.20
C HIS A 446 -2.80 34.84 20.22
N LEU A 447 -1.52 35.18 20.09
CA LEU A 447 -0.50 34.74 21.05
C LEU A 447 -0.37 35.73 22.21
N LYS A 448 -0.26 35.22 23.45
CA LYS A 448 0.01 36.06 24.63
C LYS A 448 1.42 36.69 24.53
N PRO A 449 1.72 37.81 25.21
CA PRO A 449 3.03 38.50 25.13
C PRO A 449 4.27 37.65 25.46
N LYS A 450 4.10 36.53 26.18
CA LYS A 450 5.17 35.55 26.50
C LYS A 450 4.89 34.17 25.91
N GLY A 451 3.95 34.06 24.97
CA GLY A 451 3.57 32.80 24.34
C GLY A 451 4.68 32.26 23.45
N LYS A 452 4.62 30.97 23.15
CA LYS A 452 5.61 30.27 22.33
C LYS A 452 4.99 29.80 21.02
N VAL A 453 5.77 29.84 19.95
CA VAL A 453 5.40 29.24 18.66
C VAL A 453 6.27 28.00 18.42
N TYR A 454 5.65 26.88 18.11
CA TYR A 454 6.32 25.65 17.66
C TYR A 454 5.98 25.44 16.19
N VAL A 455 7.01 25.41 15.34
CA VAL A 455 6.87 25.15 13.90
C VAL A 455 7.67 23.89 13.55
N GLY A 456 7.16 23.03 12.67
CA GLY A 456 7.84 21.81 12.22
C GLY A 456 7.49 21.46 10.78
N GLY A 457 8.48 20.96 10.02
CA GLY A 457 8.40 20.57 8.60
C GLY A 457 9.79 20.28 8.02
N LYS A 458 9.89 19.77 6.77
CA LYS A 458 11.18 19.58 6.08
C LYS A 458 11.75 20.94 5.63
N ILE A 459 12.78 21.44 6.32
CA ILE A 459 13.53 22.62 5.90
C ILE A 459 14.83 22.11 5.25
N GLU A 460 15.09 22.46 3.98
CA GLU A 460 16.34 22.06 3.31
C GLU A 460 17.58 22.47 4.15
N GLY A 461 18.41 21.46 4.48
CA GLY A 461 19.68 21.65 5.18
C GLY A 461 19.58 21.85 6.70
N VAL A 462 18.53 21.34 7.36
CA VAL A 462 18.40 21.35 8.83
C VAL A 462 17.94 19.98 9.34
N GLU A 463 18.72 19.36 10.22
CA GLU A 463 18.31 18.20 11.02
C GLU A 463 17.86 18.69 12.41
N GLY A 464 16.58 18.57 12.74
CA GLY A 464 16.04 18.82 14.10
C GLY A 464 14.90 19.86 14.23
N PHE A 465 14.38 20.00 15.45
CA PHE A 465 13.29 20.93 15.83
C PHE A 465 13.73 21.86 16.98
N GLU A 466 13.76 23.20 16.79
CA GLU A 466 13.72 24.16 17.91
C GLU A 466 12.92 25.46 17.63
N VAL A 467 12.36 25.99 18.73
CA VAL A 467 11.42 27.12 18.91
C VAL A 467 12.11 28.47 18.80
N VAL A 468 11.47 29.53 18.23
CA VAL A 468 11.52 30.90 18.83
C VAL A 468 10.33 31.80 18.42
N TRP A 469 9.54 32.28 19.39
CA TRP A 469 8.94 33.61 19.35
C TRP A 469 9.42 34.38 20.57
N GLN A 470 10.20 35.45 20.37
CA GLN A 470 10.62 36.36 21.42
C GLN A 470 10.62 37.78 20.88
N LYS A 471 9.87 38.68 21.51
CA LYS A 471 9.76 40.11 21.16
C LYS A 471 9.24 40.42 19.73
N GLY A 472 8.40 39.56 19.16
CA GLY A 472 7.69 39.87 17.91
C GLY A 472 8.44 39.56 16.60
N GLU A 473 9.59 38.89 16.66
CA GLU A 473 10.34 38.43 15.49
C GLU A 473 10.34 36.90 15.37
N VAL A 474 10.17 36.40 14.14
CA VAL A 474 10.36 34.99 13.79
C VAL A 474 11.85 34.75 13.49
N LYS A 475 12.51 33.92 14.29
CA LYS A 475 13.89 33.47 14.04
C LYS A 475 13.89 31.96 13.80
N LEU A 476 14.34 31.55 12.62
CA LEU A 476 14.65 30.14 12.31
C LEU A 476 15.93 29.77 13.07
N LEU A 477 15.86 28.83 14.02
CA LEU A 477 17.04 28.25 14.66
C LEU A 477 17.30 26.85 14.08
N ARG A 478 18.58 26.57 13.77
CA ARG A 478 19.08 25.24 13.40
C ARG A 478 19.58 24.54 14.67
N GLY A 479 19.22 23.27 14.92
CA GLY A 479 19.77 22.50 16.05
C GLY A 479 19.12 21.13 16.30
N GLU A 480 19.99 20.14 16.56
CA GLU A 480 19.88 18.67 16.46
C GLU A 480 18.89 17.96 17.41
N VAL A 481 18.48 16.74 17.01
CA VAL A 481 17.99 15.72 17.96
C VAL A 481 18.89 14.49 17.86
N SER A 482 19.47 14.12 18.99
CA SER A 482 20.28 12.92 19.24
C SER A 482 19.56 11.60 18.96
#